data_AF-S9Q638-F1
#
_entry.id   AF-S9Q638-F1
#
_cell.length_a   1.000
_cell.length_b   1.000
_cell.length_c   1.000
_cell.angle_alpha   90.00
_cell.angle_beta   90.00
_cell.angle_gamma   90.00
#
_symmetry.space_group_name_H-M   'P 1'
#
loop_
_entity.id
_entity.type
_entity.pdbx_description
1 polymer ?
#
loop_
_entity_poly.entity_id
_entity_poly.type
_entity_poly.pdbx_seq_one_letter_code
_entity_poly.pdbx_strand_id
1 'polypeptide(L)'
;MFAPDFTLDHLFIYLVGYDDALGDAGLVSPQARFNEWIYKQHPTWRHLPEWWAKQILHANGGDLEKTLTDILRLLDQFLATDGAEFVRFPVRSTPD
;
A
#
# COMPACT_ATOMS: atom_id res chain seq x y z
N MET A 1 -0.20 -17.12 8.40
CA MET A 1 -1.16 -16.77 9.46
C MET A 1 -0.59 -15.55 10.16
N PHE A 2 -1.34 -14.43 10.18
CA PHE A 2 -0.93 -13.21 10.89
C PHE A 2 -1.03 -13.42 12.41
N ALA A 3 -0.36 -12.58 13.20
CA ALA A 3 -0.48 -12.60 14.65
C ALA A 3 -1.97 -12.46 15.05
N PRO A 4 -2.42 -13.12 16.14
CA PRO A 4 -3.83 -13.16 16.53
C PRO A 4 -4.44 -11.78 16.84
N ASP A 5 -3.61 -10.76 17.03
CA ASP A 5 -3.93 -9.37 17.32
C ASP A 5 -3.61 -8.41 16.16
N PHE A 6 -3.24 -8.94 14.99
CA PHE A 6 -2.95 -8.12 13.82
C PHE A 6 -4.19 -7.35 13.39
N THR A 7 -4.00 -6.07 13.05
CA THR A 7 -5.06 -5.18 12.55
C THR A 7 -4.55 -4.38 11.36
N LEU A 8 -5.47 -3.72 10.66
CA LEU A 8 -5.09 -2.77 9.61
C LEU A 8 -4.23 -1.61 10.13
N ASP A 9 -4.40 -1.18 11.38
CA ASP A 9 -3.55 -0.12 11.93
C ASP A 9 -2.11 -0.59 12.09
N HIS A 10 -1.87 -1.87 12.42
CA HIS A 10 -0.52 -2.45 12.40
C HIS A 10 0.08 -2.42 10.98
N LEU A 11 -0.69 -2.83 9.98
CA LEU A 11 -0.26 -2.74 8.58
C LEU A 11 0.12 -1.30 8.19
N PHE A 12 -0.72 -0.34 8.57
CA PHE A 12 -0.47 1.07 8.30
C PHE A 12 0.85 1.55 8.92
N ILE A 13 1.12 1.20 10.18
CA ILE A 13 2.37 1.52 10.87
C ILE A 13 3.58 0.94 10.12
N TYR A 14 3.52 -0.32 9.68
CA TYR A 14 4.62 -0.92 8.93
C TYR A 14 4.88 -0.23 7.59
N LEU A 15 3.82 0.16 6.87
CA LEU A 15 3.95 0.88 5.60
C LEU A 15 4.59 2.27 5.81
N VAL A 16 4.10 3.02 6.80
CA VAL A 16 4.65 4.36 7.13
C VAL A 16 6.11 4.25 7.56
N GLY A 17 6.44 3.32 8.46
CA GLY A 17 7.82 3.15 8.91
C GLY A 17 8.79 2.72 7.80
N TYR A 18 8.30 1.93 6.82
CA TYR A 18 9.08 1.59 5.64
C TYR A 18 9.30 2.80 4.73
N ASP A 19 8.26 3.60 4.49
CA ASP A 19 8.33 4.82 3.69
C ASP A 19 9.26 5.87 4.32
N ASP A 20 9.22 6.04 5.64
CA ASP A 20 10.13 6.93 6.37
C ASP A 20 11.59 6.47 6.19
N ALA A 21 11.86 5.17 6.32
CA ALA A 21 13.20 4.61 6.12
C ALA A 21 13.69 4.78 4.67
N LEU A 22 12.79 4.70 3.67
CA LEU A 22 13.13 5.03 2.29
C LEU A 22 13.41 6.52 2.11
N GLY A 23 12.63 7.38 2.76
CA GLY A 23 12.82 8.84 2.77
C GLY A 23 14.19 9.23 3.33
N ASP A 24 14.60 8.64 4.44
CA ASP A 24 15.93 8.83 5.05
C ASP A 24 17.07 8.42 4.11
N ALA A 25 16.82 7.44 3.24
CA ALA A 25 17.76 6.97 2.22
C ALA A 25 17.66 7.74 0.88
N GLY A 26 16.77 8.74 0.77
CA GLY A 26 16.52 9.48 -0.48
C GLY A 26 15.87 8.63 -1.58
N LEU A 27 15.20 7.53 -1.22
CA LEU A 27 14.54 6.61 -2.14
C LEU A 27 13.06 6.95 -2.29
N VAL A 28 12.49 6.61 -3.45
CA VAL A 28 11.07 6.85 -3.75
C VAL A 28 10.21 5.77 -3.10
N SER A 29 9.16 6.19 -2.38
CA SER A 29 8.15 5.29 -1.82
C SER A 29 7.32 4.59 -2.91
N PRO A 30 7.33 3.24 -2.96
CA PRO A 30 6.39 2.47 -3.76
C PRO A 30 4.94 2.61 -3.26
N GLN A 31 4.75 2.81 -1.95
CA GLN A 31 3.44 2.97 -1.34
C GLN A 31 2.73 4.22 -1.86
N ALA A 32 3.44 5.35 -1.99
CA ALA A 32 2.89 6.60 -2.51
C ALA A 32 2.31 6.41 -3.92
N ARG A 33 3.01 5.66 -4.79
CA ARG A 33 2.50 5.34 -6.14
C ARG A 33 1.30 4.41 -6.11
N PHE A 34 1.32 3.40 -5.24
CA PHE A 34 0.17 2.52 -5.06
C PHE A 34 -1.06 3.28 -4.56
N ASN A 35 -0.88 4.19 -3.59
CA ASN A 35 -1.95 5.06 -3.10
C ASN A 35 -2.54 5.92 -4.24
N GLU A 36 -1.70 6.54 -5.07
CA GLU A 36 -2.17 7.30 -6.23
C GLU A 36 -2.94 6.45 -7.23
N TRP A 37 -2.49 5.22 -7.49
CA TRP A 37 -3.20 4.27 -8.36
C TRP A 37 -4.57 3.87 -7.78
N ILE A 38 -4.65 3.64 -6.46
CA ILE A 38 -5.92 3.39 -5.77
C ILE A 38 -6.86 4.59 -5.91
N TYR A 39 -6.38 5.81 -5.69
CA TYR A 39 -7.22 7.01 -5.77
C TYR A 39 -7.69 7.33 -7.18
N LYS A 40 -6.97 6.93 -8.23
CA LYS A 40 -7.48 7.03 -9.60
C LYS A 40 -8.72 6.15 -9.82
N GLN A 41 -8.77 4.98 -9.20
CA GLN A 41 -9.90 4.05 -9.30
C GLN A 41 -11.04 4.42 -8.35
N HIS A 42 -10.70 4.99 -7.20
CA HIS A 42 -11.66 5.44 -6.19
C HIS A 42 -11.42 6.91 -5.80
N PRO A 43 -11.76 7.88 -6.68
CA PRO A 43 -11.43 9.30 -6.45
C PRO A 43 -12.02 9.87 -5.17
N THR A 44 -13.20 9.39 -4.76
CA THR A 44 -13.87 9.85 -3.53
C THR A 44 -13.12 9.48 -2.26
N TRP A 45 -12.29 8.41 -2.27
CA TRP A 45 -11.59 7.93 -1.09
C TRP A 45 -10.45 8.85 -0.66
N ARG A 46 -9.88 9.63 -1.59
CA ARG A 46 -8.80 10.58 -1.30
C ARG A 46 -9.18 11.64 -0.26
N HIS A 47 -10.46 11.98 -0.18
CA HIS A 47 -10.96 13.03 0.70
C HIS A 47 -11.49 12.49 2.03
N LEU A 48 -11.45 11.17 2.24
CA LEU A 48 -11.90 10.56 3.48
C LEU A 48 -10.82 10.70 4.55
N PRO A 49 -11.20 10.86 5.83
CA PRO A 49 -10.25 10.95 6.94
C PRO A 49 -9.54 9.63 7.22
N GLU A 50 -10.12 8.52 6.79
CA GLU A 50 -9.55 7.18 6.93
C GLU A 50 -8.79 6.79 5.67
N TRP A 51 -7.62 6.17 5.84
CA TRP A 51 -6.86 5.60 4.71
C TRP A 51 -7.65 4.52 3.96
N TRP A 52 -7.35 4.36 2.67
CA TRP A 52 -8.14 3.56 1.72
C TRP A 52 -8.40 2.11 2.17
N ALA A 53 -7.50 1.47 2.90
CA ALA A 53 -7.69 0.08 3.33
C ALA A 53 -8.86 -0.08 4.33
N LYS A 54 -9.19 0.97 5.11
CA LYS A 54 -10.38 0.97 5.96
C LYS A 54 -11.66 0.95 5.14
N GLN A 55 -11.67 1.54 3.94
CA GLN A 55 -12.83 1.48 3.04
C GLN A 55 -13.09 0.05 2.56
N ILE A 56 -12.03 -0.72 2.31
CA ILE A 56 -12.12 -2.15 1.95
C ILE A 56 -12.63 -2.96 3.15
N LEU A 57 -12.13 -2.67 4.36
CA LEU A 57 -12.60 -3.34 5.58
C LEU A 57 -14.09 -3.12 5.82
N HIS A 58 -14.56 -1.88 5.65
CA HIS A 58 -15.99 -1.54 5.77
C HIS A 58 -16.81 -2.27 4.70
N ALA A 59 -16.35 -2.32 3.45
CA ALA A 59 -17.01 -3.05 2.37
C ALA A 59 -17.08 -4.56 2.62
N ASN A 60 -16.12 -5.11 3.36
CA ASN A 60 -16.07 -6.51 3.77
C ASN A 60 -16.76 -6.80 5.11
N GLY A 61 -17.49 -5.84 5.69
CA GLY A 61 -18.23 -6.04 6.93
C GLY A 61 -17.34 -6.27 8.15
N GLY A 62 -16.10 -5.77 8.13
CA GLY A 62 -15.12 -5.96 9.20
C GLY A 62 -14.34 -7.27 9.12
N ASP A 63 -14.52 -8.08 8.08
CA ASP A 63 -13.74 -9.31 7.86
C ASP A 63 -12.29 -8.96 7.44
N LEU A 64 -11.36 -9.16 8.37
CA LEU A 64 -9.95 -8.85 8.16
C LEU A 64 -9.28 -9.77 7.13
N GLU A 65 -9.59 -11.07 7.14
CA GLU A 65 -8.96 -12.04 6.24
C GLU A 65 -9.34 -11.76 4.78
N LYS A 66 -10.63 -11.53 4.55
CA LYS A 66 -11.14 -11.14 3.24
C LYS A 66 -10.54 -9.80 2.80
N THR A 67 -10.42 -8.84 3.72
CA THR A 67 -9.81 -7.54 3.44
C THR A 67 -8.35 -7.65 3.02
N LEU A 68 -7.55 -8.45 3.71
CA LEU A 68 -6.15 -8.67 3.33
C LEU A 68 -6.04 -9.38 1.98
N THR A 69 -6.95 -10.31 1.68
CA THR A 69 -7.03 -10.96 0.37
C THR A 69 -7.34 -9.95 -0.75
N ASP A 70 -8.28 -9.04 -0.53
CA ASP A 70 -8.60 -7.98 -1.48
C ASP A 70 -7.45 -6.98 -1.66
N ILE A 71 -6.73 -6.64 -0.58
CA ILE A 71 -5.54 -5.78 -0.66
C ILE A 71 -4.46 -6.44 -1.52
N LEU A 72 -4.19 -7.73 -1.33
CA LEU A 72 -3.22 -8.47 -2.16
C LEU A 72 -3.64 -8.50 -3.63
N ARG A 73 -4.93 -8.73 -3.91
CA ARG A 73 -5.47 -8.69 -5.28
C ARG A 73 -5.29 -7.32 -5.93
N LEU A 74 -5.53 -6.24 -5.19
CA LEU A 74 -5.30 -4.87 -5.69
C LEU A 74 -3.81 -4.61 -5.95
N LEU A 75 -2.94 -5.13 -5.10
CA LEU A 75 -1.49 -5.06 -5.32
C LEU A 75 -1.09 -5.81 -6.59
N ASP A 76 -1.57 -7.03 -6.80
CA ASP A 76 -1.30 -7.79 -8.02
C ASP A 76 -1.77 -7.05 -9.27
N GLN A 77 -2.95 -6.41 -9.21
CA GLN A 77 -3.47 -5.58 -10.30
C GLN A 77 -2.58 -4.37 -10.56
N PHE A 78 -2.16 -3.67 -9.52
CA PHE A 78 -1.22 -2.55 -9.66
C PHE A 78 0.08 -3.00 -10.31
N LEU A 79 0.68 -4.10 -9.85
CA LEU A 79 1.92 -4.64 -10.39
C LEU A 79 1.79 -5.05 -11.85
N ALA A 80 0.62 -5.52 -12.28
CA ALA A 80 0.35 -5.88 -13.66
C ALA A 80 0.15 -4.67 -14.60
N THR A 81 -0.23 -3.49 -14.09
CA THR A 81 -0.49 -2.30 -14.92
C THR A 81 0.59 -1.22 -14.81
N ASP A 82 0.78 -0.67 -13.61
CA ASP A 82 1.56 0.56 -13.36
C ASP A 82 2.76 0.29 -12.44
N GLY A 83 2.79 -0.86 -11.77
CA GLY A 83 3.72 -1.20 -10.70
C GLY A 83 4.93 -2.03 -11.11
N ALA A 84 4.92 -2.62 -12.32
CA ALA A 84 5.94 -3.56 -12.78
C ALA A 84 7.38 -2.99 -12.76
N GLU A 85 7.51 -1.68 -13.02
CA GLU A 85 8.79 -0.98 -13.08
C GLU A 85 9.36 -0.65 -11.68
N PHE A 86 8.52 -0.66 -10.64
CA PHE A 86 8.87 -0.19 -9.29
C PHE A 86 9.29 -1.31 -8.34
N VAL A 87 8.94 -2.55 -8.66
CA VAL A 87 9.40 -3.75 -7.93
C VAL A 87 10.68 -4.32 -8.55
N ARG A 88 11.02 -3.95 -9.79
CA ARG A 88 12.30 -4.30 -10.43
C ARG A 88 13.41 -3.34 -9.99
N PHE A 89 13.93 -3.61 -8.79
CA PHE A 89 15.17 -3.12 -8.18
C PHE A 89 15.21 -1.64 -7.76
N PRO A 90 15.73 -1.33 -6.55
CA PRO A 90 16.35 -0.03 -6.32
C PRO A 90 17.58 0.00 -7.22
N VAL A 91 17.53 0.72 -8.33
CA VAL A 91 18.74 1.05 -9.09
C VAL A 91 19.59 1.85 -8.12
N ARG A 92 20.64 1.23 -7.57
CA ARG A 92 21.70 1.96 -6.89
C ARG A 92 22.23 2.96 -7.90
N SER A 93 21.98 4.25 -7.68
CA SER A 93 22.75 5.30 -8.31
C SER A 93 24.19 5.14 -7.84
N THR A 94 25.02 4.46 -8.63
CA THR A 94 26.47 4.61 -8.52
C THR A 94 26.81 5.98 -9.10
N PRO A 95 27.36 6.92 -8.32
CA PRO A 95 27.94 8.13 -8.89
C PRO A 95 29.20 7.74 -9.69
N ASP A 96 29.36 8.33 -10.87
CA ASP A 96 30.60 8.30 -11.66
C ASP A 96 31.78 8.92 -10.90
#